data_AF-A0A7I7LCA6-F1
#
_entry.id   AF-A0A7I7LCA6-F1
#
_cell.length_a   1.000
_cell.length_b   1.000
_cell.length_c   1.000
_cell.angle_alpha   90.00
_cell.angle_beta   90.00
_cell.angle_gamma   90.00
#
_symmetry.space_group_name_H-M   'P 1'
#
loop_
_entity.id
_entity.type
_entity.pdbx_description
1 polymer ?
#
loop_
_entity_poly.entity_id
_entity_poly.type
_entity_poly.pdbx_seq_one_letter_code
_entity_poly.pdbx_strand_id
1 'polypeptide(L)'
;MGVVRRDVIAAISKTHGLNVADLVLVPPGSIPLTTSGKVRRRECLQRYLHDEFTRLDGQLREPGPRVADAAAADADAGADSGLVQRLRLLRHQQHDLLVGVVRAQAATVLDYPSPNDIDPEWAFQDLGFDSVKATELLDRLQTVTDLTLPPTLAFDYPTPAALATHLGQLLSGSVAVAAPVQPRVSTDEPVAVVGMACRFPGGVDSAAALWDLVAGGTEAVGEFPADRGWNLAELFDPDPDAVGKTYARAGSFVADVAGFDAEFFGISAREAQTMDPQQRLLLEVCWEALETAQIDPAALLRSKTGVFVGAWSQQYGGGSEGAEGYGLTGLSTSVASGRVAYALGLQGPAITIDTACSSSLVAAHLACQSLHTGESALALAGGVTVMTTPAVFTEFARQRGLAADGRCKAFSAAADGTGWGEGAAVLVLERLSDANRNGHPVLAVIAGSAINQDGASNGLTAPSGPAQQRVITQAVANAGVGLDEVDAVEAHGTGTTLGDPIEAGALIAT
;
A
#
# COMPACT_ATOMS: atom_id res chain seq x y z
N MET A 1 -30.20 8.62 37.86
CA MET A 1 -29.15 7.60 37.60
C MET A 1 -29.61 6.45 36.70
N GLY A 2 -30.87 5.98 36.76
CA GLY A 2 -31.36 4.89 35.89
C GLY A 2 -31.40 5.20 34.38
N VAL A 3 -31.75 6.43 33.98
CA VAL A 3 -31.76 6.87 32.57
C VAL A 3 -30.34 6.90 31.99
N VAL A 4 -29.40 7.52 32.71
CA VAL A 4 -27.98 7.60 32.32
C VAL A 4 -27.36 6.20 32.15
N ARG A 5 -27.67 5.25 33.03
CA ARG A 5 -27.19 3.85 32.91
C ARG A 5 -27.73 3.19 31.64
N ARG A 6 -29.00 3.40 31.31
CA ARG A 6 -29.64 2.82 30.11
C ARG A 6 -29.04 3.41 28.83
N ASP A 7 -28.83 4.72 28.80
CA ASP A 7 -28.27 5.40 27.63
C ASP A 7 -26.81 5.01 27.39
N VAL A 8 -26.02 4.87 28.46
CA VAL A 8 -24.61 4.43 28.36
C VAL A 8 -24.52 2.96 27.93
N ILE A 9 -25.34 2.07 28.49
CA ILE A 9 -25.36 0.66 28.05
C ILE A 9 -25.82 0.55 26.60
N ALA A 10 -26.89 1.27 26.21
CA ALA A 10 -27.38 1.28 24.84
C ALA A 10 -26.32 1.81 23.86
N ALA A 11 -25.58 2.87 24.23
CA ALA A 11 -24.49 3.40 23.44
C ALA A 11 -23.34 2.40 23.30
N ILE A 12 -22.91 1.75 24.39
CA ILE A 12 -21.83 0.76 24.38
C ILE A 12 -22.22 -0.49 23.58
N SER A 13 -23.42 -1.03 23.80
CA SER A 13 -23.92 -2.19 23.06
C SER A 13 -24.10 -1.89 21.57
N LYS A 14 -24.59 -0.69 21.22
CA LYS A 14 -24.72 -0.27 19.82
C LYS A 14 -23.38 -0.04 19.12
N THR A 15 -22.40 0.53 19.84
CA THR A 15 -21.11 0.93 19.25
C THR A 15 -20.11 -0.24 19.22
N HIS A 16 -20.18 -1.14 20.20
CA HIS A 16 -19.15 -2.18 20.40
C HIS A 16 -19.70 -3.61 20.39
N GLY A 17 -21.02 -3.82 20.26
CA GLY A 17 -21.63 -5.16 20.23
C GLY A 17 -21.52 -5.94 21.55
N LEU A 18 -21.16 -5.27 22.65
CA LEU A 18 -20.93 -5.90 23.95
C LEU A 18 -22.20 -5.96 24.79
N ASN A 19 -22.43 -7.08 25.47
CA ASN A 19 -23.45 -7.21 26.51
C ASN A 19 -22.85 -6.75 27.85
N VAL A 20 -23.27 -5.57 28.32
CA VAL A 20 -22.71 -4.95 29.54
C VAL A 20 -23.38 -5.55 30.77
N ALA A 21 -22.63 -6.34 31.54
CA ALA A 21 -23.14 -7.01 32.74
C ALA A 21 -23.27 -6.08 33.96
N ASP A 22 -22.38 -5.09 34.09
CA ASP A 22 -22.35 -4.15 35.23
C ASP A 22 -21.71 -2.82 34.79
N LEU A 23 -22.08 -1.72 35.44
CA LEU A 23 -21.54 -0.39 35.20
C LEU A 23 -21.13 0.24 36.52
N VAL A 24 -19.85 0.60 36.64
CA VAL A 24 -19.27 1.16 37.87
C VAL A 24 -18.64 2.52 37.59
N LEU A 25 -18.71 3.42 38.58
CA LEU A 25 -18.01 4.69 38.56
C LEU A 25 -16.62 4.53 39.17
N VAL A 26 -15.62 5.03 38.45
CA VAL A 26 -14.21 5.01 38.87
C VAL A 26 -13.75 6.45 39.10
N PRO A 27 -13.15 6.78 40.25
CA PRO A 27 -12.57 8.10 40.47
C PRO A 27 -11.49 8.42 39.42
N PRO A 28 -11.42 9.65 38.89
CA PRO A 28 -10.38 10.07 37.96
C PRO A 28 -8.98 9.78 38.51
N GLY A 29 -8.07 9.25 37.68
CA GLY A 29 -6.69 8.94 38.07
C GLY A 29 -6.52 7.69 38.95
N SER A 30 -7.61 6.99 39.31
CA SER A 30 -7.53 5.80 40.17
C SER A 30 -7.46 4.48 39.41
N ILE A 31 -7.46 4.49 38.08
CA ILE A 31 -7.29 3.28 37.26
C ILE A 31 -5.83 2.84 37.36
N PRO A 32 -5.53 1.62 37.85
CA PRO A 32 -4.16 1.13 37.93
C PRO A 32 -3.56 0.98 36.53
N LEU A 33 -2.42 1.66 36.30
CA LEU A 33 -1.67 1.62 35.05
C LEU A 33 -0.31 0.93 35.25
N THR A 34 0.21 0.35 34.18
CA THR A 34 1.61 -0.08 34.09
C THR A 34 2.53 1.14 33.96
N THR A 35 3.84 0.96 34.13
CA THR A 35 4.85 2.01 33.85
C THR A 35 4.79 2.53 32.40
N SER A 36 4.21 1.76 31.48
CA SER A 36 3.95 2.15 30.09
C SER A 36 2.60 2.84 29.83
N GLY A 37 1.80 3.11 30.87
CA GLY A 37 0.49 3.76 30.75
C GLY A 37 -0.68 2.84 30.37
N LYS A 38 -0.46 1.54 30.13
CA LYS A 38 -1.53 0.56 29.87
C LYS A 38 -2.29 0.17 31.15
N VAL A 39 -3.60 -0.04 31.05
CA VAL A 39 -4.46 -0.47 32.18
C VAL A 39 -4.09 -1.87 32.68
N ARG A 40 -3.90 -2.02 34.00
CA ARG A 40 -3.67 -3.32 34.67
C ARG A 40 -4.99 -4.06 34.87
N ARG A 41 -5.51 -4.67 33.79
CA ARG A 41 -6.82 -5.33 33.73
C ARG A 41 -7.11 -6.30 34.90
N ARG A 42 -6.12 -7.09 35.32
CA ARG A 42 -6.27 -8.06 36.43
C ARG A 42 -6.49 -7.38 37.78
N GLU A 43 -5.85 -6.23 38.02
CA GLU A 43 -6.01 -5.45 39.24
C GLU A 43 -7.35 -4.70 39.25
N CYS A 44 -7.76 -4.13 38.11
CA CYS A 44 -9.11 -3.57 37.95
C CYS A 44 -10.21 -4.60 38.24
N LEU A 45 -10.06 -5.84 37.74
CA LEU A 45 -10.99 -6.92 38.01
C LEU A 45 -11.05 -7.27 39.51
N GLN A 46 -9.89 -7.35 40.17
CA GLN A 46 -9.86 -7.61 41.62
C GLN A 46 -10.56 -6.49 42.40
N ARG A 47 -10.29 -5.22 42.09
CA ARG A 47 -10.94 -4.07 42.75
C ARG A 47 -12.46 -4.04 42.52
N TYR A 48 -12.90 -4.44 41.32
CA TYR A 48 -14.33 -4.61 41.02
C TYR A 48 -14.97 -5.74 41.84
N LEU A 49 -14.31 -6.89 41.95
CA LEU A 49 -14.81 -8.03 42.74
C LEU A 49 -14.84 -7.75 44.25
N HIS A 50 -14.02 -6.80 44.73
CA HIS A 50 -13.97 -6.36 46.13
C HIS A 50 -14.84 -5.12 46.41
N ASP A 51 -15.74 -4.73 45.50
CA ASP A 51 -16.67 -3.61 45.65
C ASP A 51 -15.99 -2.24 45.90
N GLU A 52 -14.77 -2.06 45.41
CA GLU A 52 -14.03 -0.80 45.57
C GLU A 52 -14.48 0.31 44.60
N PHE A 53 -15.36 -0.02 43.64
CA PHE A 53 -15.95 0.95 42.72
C PHE A 53 -17.41 1.18 43.07
N THR A 54 -17.89 2.41 42.86
CA THR A 54 -19.30 2.74 43.09
C THR A 54 -20.13 2.12 41.98
N ARG A 55 -20.79 1.00 42.28
CA ARG A 55 -21.73 0.37 41.35
C ARG A 55 -22.95 1.26 41.14
N LEU A 56 -23.40 1.36 39.89
CA LEU A 56 -24.62 2.09 39.53
C LEU A 56 -25.86 1.17 39.61
N ASP A 57 -26.01 0.40 40.68
CA ASP A 57 -27.06 -0.64 40.76
C ASP A 57 -28.00 -0.48 41.97
N GLY A 58 -29.29 -0.27 41.66
CA GLY A 58 -30.40 -0.76 42.48
C GLY A 58 -30.81 -2.15 41.98
N GLN A 59 -30.70 -3.15 42.85
CA GLN A 59 -30.80 -4.61 42.67
C GLN A 59 -32.12 -5.14 42.02
N LEU A 60 -32.26 -6.36 41.44
CA LEU A 60 -31.39 -7.50 41.03
C LEU A 60 -32.23 -8.54 40.21
N ARG A 61 -31.57 -9.34 39.34
CA ARG A 61 -31.73 -10.78 38.92
C ARG A 61 -33.10 -11.52 39.05
N GLU A 62 -33.60 -12.38 38.14
CA GLU A 62 -33.05 -13.52 37.34
C GLU A 62 -34.00 -13.95 36.18
N PRO A 63 -33.59 -14.85 35.23
CA PRO A 63 -34.24 -15.09 33.93
C PRO A 63 -35.36 -16.16 33.94
N GLY A 64 -36.37 -16.01 33.05
CA GLY A 64 -37.48 -16.97 32.86
C GLY A 64 -38.13 -16.88 31.45
N PRO A 65 -38.89 -17.90 30.99
CA PRO A 65 -38.96 -18.33 29.59
C PRO A 65 -39.97 -17.59 28.69
N ARG A 66 -39.77 -17.72 27.37
CA ARG A 66 -40.65 -17.27 26.26
C ARG A 66 -42.11 -17.74 26.43
N VAL A 67 -43.10 -16.89 26.09
CA VAL A 67 -44.25 -17.16 25.18
C VAL A 67 -45.12 -15.88 24.97
N ALA A 68 -45.37 -15.61 23.68
CA ALA A 68 -46.50 -14.95 22.97
C ALA A 68 -47.03 -13.53 23.27
N ASP A 69 -46.93 -12.71 22.22
CA ASP A 69 -47.90 -11.78 21.60
C ASP A 69 -48.92 -10.99 22.43
N ALA A 70 -48.81 -9.65 22.33
CA ALA A 70 -49.73 -8.77 21.55
C ALA A 70 -49.89 -7.36 22.17
N ALA A 71 -49.67 -6.32 21.35
CA ALA A 71 -50.37 -5.01 21.25
C ALA A 71 -50.55 -4.13 22.51
N ALA A 72 -50.42 -2.78 22.52
CA ALA A 72 -50.24 -1.73 21.52
C ALA A 72 -49.96 -0.37 22.23
N ALA A 73 -49.34 0.57 21.50
CA ALA A 73 -49.48 2.05 21.48
C ALA A 73 -49.47 2.88 22.80
N ASP A 74 -48.84 4.06 22.95
CA ASP A 74 -48.45 5.22 22.09
C ASP A 74 -47.22 5.91 22.78
N ALA A 75 -46.36 6.77 22.21
CA ALA A 75 -46.59 7.91 21.31
C ALA A 75 -45.29 8.41 20.59
N ASP A 76 -45.53 9.05 19.44
CA ASP A 76 -44.73 9.80 18.43
C ASP A 76 -43.90 11.01 18.99
N ALA A 77 -42.90 11.66 18.35
CA ALA A 77 -42.31 11.63 17.02
C ALA A 77 -40.94 12.36 17.02
N GLY A 78 -40.03 11.95 16.12
CA GLY A 78 -38.75 12.62 15.81
C GLY A 78 -38.11 11.96 14.60
N ALA A 79 -38.75 12.16 13.45
CA ALA A 79 -38.64 11.36 12.23
C ALA A 79 -37.26 11.39 11.56
N ASP A 80 -36.56 10.27 11.66
CA ASP A 80 -35.72 9.76 10.58
C ASP A 80 -36.42 8.48 10.07
N SER A 81 -36.94 8.60 8.86
CA SER A 81 -38.15 7.92 8.36
C SER A 81 -38.20 6.39 8.51
N GLY A 82 -39.38 5.85 8.84
CA GLY A 82 -39.68 4.42 8.74
C GLY A 82 -39.44 3.84 7.34
N LEU A 83 -39.46 4.70 6.31
CA LEU A 83 -39.03 4.36 4.96
C LEU A 83 -37.52 4.08 4.88
N VAL A 84 -36.66 4.93 5.46
CA VAL A 84 -35.21 4.68 5.53
C VAL A 84 -34.90 3.39 6.29
N GLN A 85 -35.57 3.16 7.43
CA GLN A 85 -35.43 1.90 8.19
C GLN A 85 -35.84 0.68 7.34
N ARG A 86 -36.95 0.78 6.60
CA ARG A 86 -37.47 -0.30 5.77
C ARG A 86 -36.63 -0.53 4.51
N LEU A 87 -36.09 0.52 3.90
CA LEU A 87 -35.13 0.45 2.80
C LEU A 87 -33.80 -0.18 3.25
N ARG A 88 -33.33 0.12 4.47
CA ARG A 88 -32.16 -0.54 5.07
C ARG A 88 -32.41 -2.03 5.31
N LEU A 89 -33.58 -2.39 5.86
CA LEU A 89 -33.97 -3.80 6.06
C LEU A 89 -34.07 -4.56 4.74
N LEU A 90 -34.67 -3.97 3.71
CA LEU A 90 -34.76 -4.57 2.39
C LEU A 90 -33.37 -4.76 1.74
N ARG A 91 -32.46 -3.79 1.89
CA ARG A 91 -31.06 -3.95 1.46
C ARG A 91 -30.34 -5.07 2.20
N HIS A 92 -30.54 -5.17 3.52
CA HIS A 92 -29.95 -6.25 4.32
C HIS A 92 -30.48 -7.61 3.89
N GLN A 93 -31.80 -7.74 3.70
CA GLN A 93 -32.43 -8.97 3.23
C GLN A 93 -31.97 -9.36 1.80
N GLN A 94 -31.80 -8.37 0.92
CA GLN A 94 -31.26 -8.59 -0.42
C GLN A 94 -29.80 -9.09 -0.34
N HIS A 95 -28.98 -8.47 0.50
CA HIS A 95 -27.60 -8.90 0.71
C HIS A 95 -27.52 -10.32 1.28
N ASP A 96 -28.29 -10.64 2.33
CA ASP A 96 -28.33 -11.99 2.93
C ASP A 96 -28.76 -13.05 1.91
N LEU A 97 -29.73 -12.73 1.05
CA LEU A 97 -30.16 -13.61 -0.03
C LEU A 97 -29.03 -13.87 -1.02
N LEU A 98 -28.33 -12.82 -1.46
CA LEU A 98 -27.21 -12.93 -2.39
C LEU A 98 -26.02 -13.69 -1.78
N VAL A 99 -25.71 -13.47 -0.50
CA VAL A 99 -24.73 -14.26 0.24
C VAL A 99 -25.14 -15.74 0.26
N GLY A 100 -26.42 -16.02 0.51
CA GLY A 100 -26.97 -17.38 0.44
C GLY A 100 -26.80 -18.03 -0.94
N VAL A 101 -27.04 -17.28 -2.03
CA VAL A 101 -26.85 -17.76 -3.40
C VAL A 101 -25.38 -18.06 -3.68
N VAL A 102 -24.47 -17.15 -3.33
CA VAL A 102 -23.03 -17.34 -3.56
C VAL A 102 -22.51 -18.54 -2.77
N ARG A 103 -22.88 -18.67 -1.49
CA ARG A 103 -22.51 -19.84 -0.65
C ARG A 103 -23.08 -21.15 -1.19
N ALA A 104 -24.29 -21.14 -1.75
CA ALA A 104 -24.89 -22.34 -2.32
C ALA A 104 -24.16 -22.82 -3.59
N GLN A 105 -23.78 -21.88 -4.47
CA GLN A 105 -22.97 -22.23 -5.63
C GLN A 105 -21.56 -22.66 -5.22
N ALA A 106 -20.94 -21.97 -4.26
CA ALA A 106 -19.61 -22.32 -3.77
C ALA A 106 -19.58 -23.71 -3.11
N ALA A 107 -20.61 -24.06 -2.32
CA ALA A 107 -20.71 -25.39 -1.72
C ALA A 107 -20.87 -26.50 -2.75
N THR A 108 -21.53 -26.20 -3.88
CA THR A 108 -21.66 -27.17 -4.98
C THR A 108 -20.33 -27.41 -5.69
N VAL A 109 -19.53 -26.35 -5.92
CA VAL A 109 -18.22 -26.46 -6.59
C VAL A 109 -17.17 -27.14 -5.70
N LEU A 110 -17.28 -26.96 -4.38
CA LEU A 110 -16.35 -27.53 -3.40
C LEU A 110 -16.80 -28.86 -2.77
N ASP A 111 -17.95 -29.41 -3.18
CA ASP A 111 -18.56 -30.61 -2.59
C ASP A 111 -18.80 -30.52 -1.06
N TYR A 112 -19.14 -29.33 -0.55
CA TYR A 112 -19.54 -29.16 0.85
C TYR A 112 -20.97 -29.64 1.08
N PRO A 113 -21.26 -30.32 2.21
CA PRO A 113 -22.58 -30.89 2.48
C PRO A 113 -23.66 -29.84 2.74
N SER A 114 -23.28 -28.62 3.12
CA SER A 114 -24.20 -27.51 3.31
C SER A 114 -23.56 -26.17 2.93
N PRO A 115 -24.33 -25.24 2.32
CA PRO A 115 -23.89 -23.85 2.15
C PRO A 115 -23.54 -23.16 3.47
N ASN A 116 -24.09 -23.65 4.60
CA ASN A 116 -23.83 -23.09 5.92
C ASN A 116 -22.43 -23.41 6.45
N ASP A 117 -21.74 -24.38 5.86
CA ASP A 117 -20.39 -24.81 6.26
C ASP A 117 -19.28 -23.94 5.64
N ILE A 118 -19.64 -23.03 4.73
CA ILE A 118 -18.74 -22.05 4.12
C ILE A 118 -18.84 -20.74 4.89
N ASP A 119 -17.77 -20.28 5.54
CA ASP A 119 -17.77 -18.96 6.19
C ASP A 119 -17.85 -17.84 5.12
N PRO A 120 -18.84 -16.91 5.18
CA PRO A 120 -18.97 -15.85 4.19
C PRO A 120 -17.83 -14.83 4.18
N GLU A 121 -17.01 -14.78 5.23
CA GLU A 121 -15.87 -13.86 5.36
C GLU A 121 -14.53 -14.52 5.02
N TRP A 122 -14.49 -15.84 4.79
CA TRP A 122 -13.27 -16.52 4.37
C TRP A 122 -13.02 -16.32 2.87
N ALA A 123 -11.73 -16.17 2.52
CA ALA A 123 -11.33 -16.06 1.14
C ALA A 123 -11.61 -17.39 0.41
N PHE A 124 -12.01 -17.32 -0.86
CA PHE A 124 -12.27 -18.50 -1.69
C PHE A 124 -11.05 -19.44 -1.74
N GLN A 125 -9.82 -18.91 -1.75
CA GLN A 125 -8.60 -19.73 -1.69
C GLN A 125 -8.50 -20.54 -0.40
N ASP A 126 -8.79 -19.95 0.75
CA ASP A 126 -8.78 -20.65 2.05
C ASP A 126 -9.87 -21.72 2.15
N LEU A 127 -10.93 -21.57 1.35
CA LEU A 127 -12.00 -22.54 1.17
C LEU A 127 -11.65 -23.65 0.15
N GLY A 128 -10.51 -23.56 -0.54
CA GLY A 128 -10.04 -24.58 -1.49
C GLY A 128 -10.40 -24.32 -2.96
N PHE A 129 -10.68 -23.07 -3.33
CA PHE A 129 -10.80 -22.66 -4.73
C PHE A 129 -9.43 -22.51 -5.40
N ASP A 130 -9.30 -23.09 -6.59
CA ASP A 130 -8.25 -22.82 -7.57
C ASP A 130 -8.83 -22.01 -8.76
N SER A 131 -8.01 -21.69 -9.76
CA SER A 131 -8.44 -20.92 -10.93
C SER A 131 -9.58 -21.58 -11.71
N VAL A 132 -9.65 -22.93 -11.76
CA VAL A 132 -10.68 -23.67 -12.50
C VAL A 132 -12.01 -23.62 -11.75
N LYS A 133 -11.97 -23.87 -10.44
CA LYS A 133 -13.15 -23.77 -9.57
C LYS A 133 -13.67 -22.35 -9.49
N ALA A 134 -12.79 -21.34 -9.52
CA ALA A 134 -13.18 -19.94 -9.51
C ALA A 134 -13.97 -19.60 -10.79
N THR A 135 -13.53 -20.06 -11.96
CA THR A 135 -14.29 -19.93 -13.21
C THR A 135 -15.60 -20.70 -13.18
N GLU A 136 -15.63 -21.92 -12.63
CA GLU A 136 -16.87 -22.71 -12.50
C GLU A 136 -17.90 -22.02 -11.61
N LEU A 137 -17.48 -21.45 -10.48
CA LEU A 137 -18.36 -20.65 -9.62
C LEU A 137 -18.95 -19.47 -10.37
N LEU A 138 -18.14 -18.75 -11.16
CA LEU A 138 -18.60 -17.62 -11.96
C LEU A 138 -19.60 -18.05 -13.03
N ASP A 139 -19.35 -19.12 -13.78
CA ASP A 139 -20.28 -19.66 -14.79
C ASP A 139 -21.64 -20.03 -14.17
N ARG A 140 -21.60 -20.65 -12.99
CA ARG A 140 -22.81 -21.00 -12.23
C ARG A 140 -23.54 -19.76 -11.74
N LEU A 141 -22.82 -18.73 -11.27
CA LEU A 141 -23.41 -17.46 -10.85
C LEU A 141 -24.00 -16.70 -12.03
N GLN A 142 -23.35 -16.67 -13.20
CA GLN A 142 -23.92 -16.11 -14.43
C GLN A 142 -25.23 -16.80 -14.79
N THR A 143 -25.27 -18.13 -14.71
CA THR A 143 -26.49 -18.92 -14.99
C THR A 143 -27.64 -18.60 -14.04
N VAL A 144 -27.35 -18.28 -12.76
CA VAL A 144 -28.38 -18.02 -11.73
C VAL A 144 -28.79 -16.55 -11.68
N THR A 145 -27.91 -15.64 -12.11
CA THR A 145 -28.12 -14.18 -11.99
C THR A 145 -28.42 -13.49 -13.31
N ASP A 146 -28.29 -14.19 -14.44
CA ASP A 146 -28.37 -13.65 -15.81
C ASP A 146 -27.41 -12.47 -16.07
N LEU A 147 -26.36 -12.32 -15.24
CA LEU A 147 -25.34 -11.30 -15.39
C LEU A 147 -24.20 -11.79 -16.28
N THR A 148 -23.57 -10.87 -17.01
CA THR A 148 -22.26 -11.11 -17.64
C THR A 148 -21.16 -10.77 -16.63
N LEU A 149 -20.42 -11.77 -16.14
CA LEU A 149 -19.40 -11.59 -15.10
C LEU A 149 -18.00 -11.80 -15.69
N PRO A 150 -17.07 -10.84 -15.56
CA PRO A 150 -15.67 -11.04 -15.94
C PRO A 150 -15.03 -12.21 -15.19
N PRO A 151 -14.07 -12.94 -15.81
CA PRO A 151 -13.41 -14.09 -15.19
C PRO A 151 -12.51 -13.71 -13.99
N THR A 152 -12.15 -12.43 -13.84
CA THR A 152 -11.36 -11.92 -12.70
C THR A 152 -12.20 -11.70 -11.43
N LEU A 153 -13.54 -11.76 -11.53
CA LEU A 153 -14.44 -11.21 -10.51
C LEU A 153 -14.39 -11.99 -9.18
N ALA A 154 -14.09 -13.30 -9.21
CA ALA A 154 -13.84 -14.09 -8.01
C ALA A 154 -12.51 -13.73 -7.31
N PHE A 155 -11.57 -13.11 -8.02
CA PHE A 155 -10.31 -12.58 -7.48
C PHE A 155 -10.49 -11.14 -6.97
N ASP A 156 -11.28 -10.33 -7.69
CA ASP A 156 -11.60 -8.95 -7.30
C ASP A 156 -12.46 -8.87 -6.02
N TYR A 157 -13.31 -9.88 -5.78
CA TYR A 157 -14.16 -10.02 -4.60
C TYR A 157 -13.93 -11.38 -3.92
N PRO A 158 -12.90 -11.49 -3.07
CA PRO A 158 -12.34 -12.77 -2.65
C PRO A 158 -13.19 -13.55 -1.64
N THR A 159 -14.25 -12.95 -1.07
CA THR A 159 -15.12 -13.62 -0.10
C THR A 159 -16.55 -13.73 -0.62
N PRO A 160 -17.33 -14.75 -0.18
CA PRO A 160 -18.74 -14.83 -0.52
C PRO A 160 -19.55 -13.56 -0.21
N ALA A 161 -19.24 -12.87 0.90
CA ALA A 161 -19.88 -11.61 1.27
C ALA A 161 -19.51 -10.44 0.34
N ALA A 162 -18.23 -10.32 -0.02
CA ALA A 162 -17.76 -9.28 -0.95
C ALA A 162 -18.39 -9.48 -2.34
N LEU A 163 -18.41 -10.72 -2.84
CA LEU A 163 -19.00 -11.08 -4.13
C LEU A 163 -20.51 -10.81 -4.15
N ALA A 164 -21.23 -11.21 -3.11
CA ALA A 164 -22.66 -10.94 -2.97
C ALA A 164 -22.99 -9.44 -2.96
N THR A 165 -22.15 -8.62 -2.31
CA THR A 165 -22.30 -7.16 -2.30
C THR A 165 -22.19 -6.61 -3.72
N HIS A 166 -21.20 -7.05 -4.50
CA HIS A 166 -21.01 -6.60 -5.86
C HIS A 166 -22.12 -7.06 -6.82
N LEU A 167 -22.55 -8.34 -6.73
CA LEU A 167 -23.71 -8.83 -7.48
C LEU A 167 -24.97 -8.01 -7.18
N GLY A 168 -25.14 -7.57 -5.94
CA GLY A 168 -26.24 -6.69 -5.55
C GLY A 168 -26.19 -5.32 -6.24
N GLN A 169 -24.98 -4.77 -6.46
CA GLN A 169 -24.78 -3.52 -7.19
C GLN A 169 -25.14 -3.69 -8.67
N LEU A 170 -24.64 -4.76 -9.31
CA LEU A 170 -24.92 -5.07 -10.72
C LEU A 170 -26.42 -5.29 -10.98
N LEU A 171 -27.09 -6.10 -10.15
CA LEU A 171 -28.52 -6.41 -10.30
C LEU A 171 -29.44 -5.20 -10.04
N SER A 172 -29.01 -4.27 -9.19
CA SER A 172 -29.81 -3.09 -8.87
C SER A 172 -29.67 -1.99 -9.92
N GLY A 173 -28.82 -2.16 -10.95
CA GLY A 173 -28.45 -1.12 -11.91
C GLY A 173 -27.77 0.09 -11.26
N SER A 174 -27.47 0.01 -9.96
CA SER A 174 -26.71 1.01 -9.24
C SER A 174 -25.26 0.55 -9.26
N VAL A 175 -24.52 0.97 -10.28
CA VAL A 175 -23.08 1.17 -10.08
C VAL A 175 -23.00 2.17 -8.95
N ALA A 176 -22.79 1.66 -7.73
CA ALA A 176 -22.70 2.50 -6.56
C ALA A 176 -21.46 3.37 -6.78
N VAL A 177 -21.68 4.66 -7.01
CA VAL A 177 -20.64 5.67 -6.86
C VAL A 177 -19.93 5.35 -5.54
N ALA A 178 -18.62 5.13 -5.62
CA ALA A 178 -17.77 4.82 -4.50
C ALA A 178 -18.12 5.73 -3.31
N ALA A 179 -18.01 5.19 -2.07
CA ALA A 179 -18.30 5.92 -0.84
C ALA A 179 -17.78 7.36 -0.92
N PRO A 180 -18.54 8.36 -0.44
CA PRO A 180 -18.27 9.77 -0.74
C PRO A 180 -16.82 10.10 -0.39
N VAL A 181 -16.04 10.36 -1.45
CA VAL A 181 -14.71 10.95 -1.37
C VAL A 181 -14.87 12.25 -0.58
N GLN A 182 -14.30 12.30 0.61
CA GLN A 182 -14.29 13.49 1.44
C GLN A 182 -13.08 14.31 1.01
N PRO A 183 -13.23 15.41 0.24
CA PRO A 183 -12.12 16.31 0.02
C PRO A 183 -11.69 16.90 1.37
N ARG A 184 -10.41 16.74 1.72
CA ARG A 184 -9.82 17.48 2.84
C ARG A 184 -9.63 18.92 2.41
N VAL A 185 -10.26 19.85 3.14
CA VAL A 185 -10.02 21.29 3.00
C VAL A 185 -8.82 21.68 3.86
N SER A 186 -7.64 21.87 3.26
CA SER A 186 -6.82 23.09 3.38
C SER A 186 -5.52 23.01 2.54
N THR A 187 -5.37 24.03 1.68
CA THR A 187 -4.26 24.40 0.77
C THR A 187 -4.06 23.51 -0.46
N ASP A 188 -5.01 23.62 -1.41
CA ASP A 188 -4.99 23.12 -2.81
C ASP A 188 -3.89 23.81 -3.66
N GLU A 189 -2.71 24.03 -3.10
CA GLU A 189 -1.61 24.56 -3.87
C GLU A 189 -0.85 23.39 -4.52
N PRO A 190 -0.75 23.33 -5.86
CA PRO A 190 -0.02 22.27 -6.52
C PRO A 190 1.46 22.26 -6.14
N VAL A 191 2.09 21.08 -6.23
CA VAL A 191 3.52 20.92 -5.99
C VAL A 191 4.26 20.93 -7.33
N ALA A 192 5.22 21.82 -7.48
CA ALA A 192 6.09 21.88 -8.65
C ALA A 192 7.21 20.85 -8.54
N VAL A 193 7.50 20.18 -9.64
CA VAL A 193 8.76 19.45 -9.85
C VAL A 193 9.75 20.45 -10.44
N VAL A 194 10.74 20.84 -9.66
CA VAL A 194 11.71 21.89 -10.05
C VAL A 194 13.05 21.33 -10.51
N GLY A 195 13.33 20.05 -10.24
CA GLY A 195 14.53 19.36 -10.72
C GLY A 195 14.36 17.85 -10.64
N MET A 196 15.22 17.12 -11.34
CA MET A 196 15.22 15.67 -11.33
C MET A 196 16.58 15.11 -11.76
N ALA A 197 16.97 13.98 -11.20
CA ALA A 197 18.11 13.20 -11.66
C ALA A 197 17.80 11.70 -11.54
N CYS A 198 18.51 10.90 -12.33
CA CYS A 198 18.34 9.45 -12.29
C CYS A 198 19.58 8.67 -12.73
N ARG A 199 19.58 7.39 -12.36
CA ARG A 199 20.53 6.35 -12.75
C ARG A 199 19.74 5.11 -13.09
N PHE A 200 19.81 4.67 -14.33
CA PHE A 200 19.09 3.49 -14.81
C PHE A 200 20.00 2.60 -15.68
N PRO A 201 19.60 1.33 -15.89
CA PRO A 201 20.29 0.41 -16.79
C PRO A 201 20.45 0.97 -18.21
N GLY A 202 21.40 0.42 -18.96
CA GLY A 202 21.70 0.91 -20.32
C GLY A 202 22.58 2.16 -20.36
N GLY A 203 23.22 2.52 -19.25
CA GLY A 203 24.08 3.71 -19.15
C GLY A 203 23.31 5.02 -19.01
N VAL A 204 22.05 4.95 -18.58
CA VAL A 204 21.23 6.14 -18.35
C VAL A 204 21.68 6.84 -17.08
N ASP A 205 22.23 8.03 -17.25
CA ASP A 205 22.76 8.89 -16.17
C ASP A 205 22.00 10.22 -16.03
N SER A 206 20.97 10.44 -16.82
CA SER A 206 20.21 11.69 -16.85
C SER A 206 18.80 11.48 -17.41
N ALA A 207 17.92 12.44 -17.14
CA ALA A 207 16.56 12.42 -17.69
C ALA A 207 16.55 12.48 -19.23
N ALA A 208 17.54 13.15 -19.85
CA ALA A 208 17.70 13.17 -21.30
C ALA A 208 18.10 11.79 -21.85
N ALA A 209 19.05 11.10 -21.21
CA ALA A 209 19.43 9.74 -21.60
C ALA A 209 18.26 8.74 -21.41
N LEU A 210 17.45 8.90 -20.35
CA LEU A 210 16.25 8.11 -20.16
C LEU A 210 15.24 8.34 -21.30
N TRP A 211 15.03 9.61 -21.67
CA TRP A 211 14.16 9.96 -22.79
C TRP A 211 14.61 9.32 -24.10
N ASP A 212 15.91 9.40 -24.43
CA ASP A 212 16.46 8.81 -25.65
C ASP A 212 16.29 7.28 -25.68
N LEU A 213 16.46 6.61 -24.54
CA LEU A 213 16.25 5.17 -24.41
C LEU A 213 14.79 4.78 -24.66
N VAL A 214 13.85 5.47 -24.02
CA VAL A 214 12.40 5.21 -24.13
C VAL A 214 11.90 5.56 -25.53
N ALA A 215 12.21 6.75 -26.03
CA ALA A 215 11.82 7.20 -27.36
C ALA A 215 12.43 6.35 -28.48
N GLY A 216 13.62 5.79 -28.24
CA GLY A 216 14.28 4.85 -29.13
C GLY A 216 13.74 3.41 -29.06
N GLY A 217 12.83 3.10 -28.12
CA GLY A 217 12.32 1.75 -27.90
C GLY A 217 13.42 0.75 -27.53
N THR A 218 14.46 1.21 -26.84
CA THR A 218 15.63 0.38 -26.50
C THR A 218 15.39 -0.38 -25.20
N GLU A 219 15.58 -1.69 -25.22
CA GLU A 219 15.53 -2.53 -24.02
C GLU A 219 16.91 -2.60 -23.35
N ALA A 220 16.99 -2.29 -22.05
CA ALA A 220 18.22 -2.36 -21.25
C ALA A 220 18.40 -3.69 -20.49
N VAL A 221 17.75 -4.75 -20.98
CA VAL A 221 17.83 -6.10 -20.40
C VAL A 221 19.15 -6.76 -20.82
N GLY A 222 19.87 -7.31 -19.85
CA GLY A 222 21.17 -7.93 -20.05
C GLY A 222 21.45 -9.11 -19.12
N GLU A 223 22.62 -9.69 -19.27
CA GLU A 223 23.10 -10.77 -18.40
C GLU A 223 23.31 -10.28 -16.96
N PHE A 224 23.34 -11.22 -16.02
CA PHE A 224 23.64 -10.90 -14.61
C PHE A 224 25.07 -10.33 -14.44
N PRO A 225 25.26 -9.41 -13.48
CA PRO A 225 26.54 -8.75 -13.28
C PRO A 225 27.62 -9.73 -12.79
N ALA A 226 28.77 -9.72 -13.45
CA ALA A 226 29.92 -10.59 -13.12
C ALA A 226 30.85 -10.01 -12.04
N ASP A 227 30.62 -8.77 -11.62
CA ASP A 227 31.47 -7.96 -10.75
C ASP A 227 30.95 -7.85 -9.31
N ARG A 228 29.83 -8.53 -8.98
CA ARG A 228 29.19 -8.50 -7.65
C ARG A 228 29.48 -9.72 -6.79
N GLY A 229 30.37 -10.60 -7.24
CA GLY A 229 30.73 -11.83 -6.54
C GLY A 229 29.61 -12.89 -6.51
N TRP A 230 28.63 -12.79 -7.41
CA TRP A 230 27.57 -13.78 -7.54
C TRP A 230 28.14 -15.08 -8.12
N ASN A 231 27.80 -16.23 -7.53
CA ASN A 231 28.16 -17.53 -8.09
C ASN A 231 27.24 -17.88 -9.27
N LEU A 232 27.41 -17.19 -10.41
CA LEU A 232 26.55 -17.33 -11.59
C LEU A 232 26.51 -18.76 -12.14
N ALA A 233 27.62 -19.50 -12.04
CA ALA A 233 27.73 -20.88 -12.49
C ALA A 233 26.80 -21.83 -11.72
N GLU A 234 26.57 -21.55 -10.44
CA GLU A 234 25.64 -22.32 -9.61
C GLU A 234 24.27 -21.66 -9.49
N LEU A 235 24.06 -20.41 -9.93
CA LEU A 235 22.82 -19.70 -9.68
C LEU A 235 21.66 -20.17 -10.60
N PHE A 236 21.98 -20.57 -11.83
CA PHE A 236 20.98 -20.93 -12.83
C PHE A 236 20.55 -22.40 -12.73
N ASP A 237 19.23 -22.64 -12.75
CA ASP A 237 18.63 -23.96 -12.96
C ASP A 237 17.32 -23.78 -13.75
N PRO A 238 17.08 -24.52 -14.84
CA PRO A 238 15.81 -24.44 -15.57
C PRO A 238 14.62 -24.98 -14.77
N ASP A 239 14.84 -25.77 -13.72
CA ASP A 239 13.78 -26.26 -12.83
C ASP A 239 13.36 -25.16 -11.84
N PRO A 240 12.11 -24.63 -11.92
CA PRO A 240 11.60 -23.66 -10.95
C PRO A 240 11.51 -24.24 -9.53
N ASP A 241 11.53 -25.56 -9.38
CA ASP A 241 11.46 -26.24 -8.10
C ASP A 241 12.85 -26.50 -7.47
N ALA A 242 13.95 -26.00 -8.06
CA ALA A 242 15.31 -26.09 -7.52
C ALA A 242 15.60 -25.04 -6.41
N VAL A 243 16.21 -25.45 -5.28
CA VAL A 243 16.37 -24.59 -4.07
C VAL A 243 17.54 -23.64 -4.26
N GLY A 244 17.29 -22.34 -4.02
CA GLY A 244 18.32 -21.30 -4.12
C GLY A 244 18.83 -21.07 -5.55
N LYS A 245 18.06 -21.49 -6.55
CA LYS A 245 18.35 -21.31 -7.97
C LYS A 245 17.33 -20.37 -8.61
N THR A 246 17.64 -19.88 -9.80
CA THR A 246 16.71 -19.12 -10.64
C THR A 246 16.71 -19.64 -12.07
N TYR A 247 15.54 -19.66 -12.70
CA TYR A 247 15.40 -19.96 -14.12
C TYR A 247 15.44 -18.70 -15.00
N ALA A 248 15.41 -17.50 -14.39
CA ALA A 248 15.58 -16.25 -15.13
C ALA A 248 17.03 -16.12 -15.59
N ARG A 249 17.22 -15.68 -16.84
CA ARG A 249 18.54 -15.57 -17.47
C ARG A 249 19.07 -14.14 -17.55
N ALA A 250 18.22 -13.17 -17.30
CA ALA A 250 18.50 -11.77 -17.53
C ALA A 250 17.77 -10.85 -16.54
N GLY A 251 18.28 -9.64 -16.42
CA GLY A 251 17.70 -8.54 -15.65
C GLY A 251 18.25 -7.21 -16.17
N SER A 252 17.86 -6.11 -15.57
CA SER A 252 18.35 -4.78 -15.97
C SER A 252 19.17 -4.17 -14.83
N PHE A 253 20.47 -3.98 -15.03
CA PHE A 253 21.40 -3.59 -13.95
C PHE A 253 22.03 -2.22 -14.22
N VAL A 254 22.22 -1.45 -13.15
CA VAL A 254 23.04 -0.23 -13.20
C VAL A 254 24.50 -0.66 -13.36
N ALA A 255 25.20 -0.04 -14.31
CA ALA A 255 26.53 -0.48 -14.73
C ALA A 255 27.61 -0.29 -13.65
N ASP A 256 27.74 0.91 -13.09
CA ASP A 256 28.75 1.21 -12.07
C ASP A 256 28.09 1.51 -10.72
N VAL A 257 27.85 0.45 -9.93
CA VAL A 257 27.32 0.57 -8.56
C VAL A 257 28.42 0.57 -7.50
N ALA A 258 29.68 0.34 -7.90
CA ALA A 258 30.83 0.32 -7.01
C ALA A 258 31.53 1.69 -6.96
N GLY A 259 31.53 2.43 -8.07
CA GLY A 259 32.01 3.80 -8.19
C GLY A 259 31.29 4.75 -7.26
N PHE A 260 32.07 5.66 -6.65
CA PHE A 260 31.56 6.71 -5.77
C PHE A 260 32.65 7.75 -5.49
N ASP A 261 32.33 9.03 -5.66
CA ASP A 261 33.23 10.13 -5.29
C ASP A 261 33.18 10.41 -3.78
N ALA A 262 33.90 9.59 -3.00
CA ALA A 262 33.88 9.68 -1.55
C ALA A 262 34.48 11.00 -1.03
N GLU A 263 35.53 11.53 -1.66
CA GLU A 263 36.20 12.77 -1.23
C GLU A 263 35.27 13.97 -1.38
N PHE A 264 34.51 14.04 -2.48
CA PHE A 264 33.52 15.08 -2.71
C PHE A 264 32.49 15.19 -1.58
N PHE A 265 31.99 14.05 -1.08
CA PHE A 265 31.04 14.01 0.03
C PHE A 265 31.70 14.04 1.43
N GLY A 266 33.02 14.21 1.52
CA GLY A 266 33.76 14.20 2.79
C GLY A 266 33.76 12.85 3.49
N ILE A 267 33.60 11.76 2.74
CA ILE A 267 33.52 10.38 3.22
C ILE A 267 34.88 9.71 3.06
N SER A 268 35.37 9.06 4.11
CA SER A 268 36.63 8.32 4.03
C SER A 268 36.49 7.07 3.13
N ALA A 269 37.56 6.67 2.46
CA ALA A 269 37.57 5.44 1.64
C ALA A 269 37.13 4.19 2.45
N ARG A 270 37.49 4.12 3.74
CA ARG A 270 37.10 3.03 4.64
C ARG A 270 35.59 3.01 4.88
N GLU A 271 34.98 4.17 5.09
CA GLU A 271 33.53 4.27 5.25
C GLU A 271 32.80 3.93 3.95
N ALA A 272 33.24 4.52 2.83
CA ALA A 272 32.66 4.29 1.50
C ALA A 272 32.59 2.80 1.12
N GLN A 273 33.64 2.02 1.45
CA GLN A 273 33.67 0.58 1.20
C GLN A 273 32.56 -0.20 1.95
N THR A 274 32.16 0.29 3.12
CA THR A 274 31.13 -0.34 3.96
C THR A 274 29.72 0.18 3.68
N MET A 275 29.60 1.26 2.90
CA MET A 275 28.31 1.85 2.54
C MET A 275 27.61 1.00 1.48
N ASP A 276 26.36 0.65 1.75
CA ASP A 276 25.43 0.13 0.76
C ASP A 276 25.49 1.03 -0.51
N PRO A 277 25.72 0.45 -1.71
CA PRO A 277 25.65 1.17 -2.98
C PRO A 277 24.43 2.07 -3.12
N GLN A 278 23.29 1.69 -2.56
CA GLN A 278 22.07 2.49 -2.57
C GLN A 278 22.27 3.86 -1.88
N GLN A 279 23.01 3.91 -0.76
CA GLN A 279 23.32 5.17 -0.07
C GLN A 279 24.26 6.07 -0.89
N ARG A 280 25.24 5.47 -1.57
CA ARG A 280 26.20 6.18 -2.42
C ARG A 280 25.51 6.79 -3.64
N LEU A 281 24.72 5.98 -4.34
CA LEU A 281 23.97 6.41 -5.51
C LEU A 281 22.95 7.51 -5.16
N LEU A 282 22.28 7.41 -4.01
CA LEU A 282 21.38 8.46 -3.55
C LEU A 282 22.08 9.79 -3.31
N LEU A 283 23.31 9.80 -2.79
CA LEU A 283 24.06 11.05 -2.57
C LEU A 283 24.33 11.77 -3.89
N GLU A 284 24.82 11.03 -4.89
CA GLU A 284 25.09 11.56 -6.23
C GLU A 284 23.81 12.05 -6.91
N VAL A 285 22.75 11.21 -6.92
CA VAL A 285 21.49 11.55 -7.59
C VAL A 285 20.77 12.70 -6.88
N CYS A 286 20.82 12.80 -5.55
CA CYS A 286 20.28 13.98 -4.85
C CYS A 286 21.04 15.26 -5.19
N TRP A 287 22.38 15.18 -5.28
CA TRP A 287 23.20 16.33 -5.66
C TRP A 287 22.86 16.82 -7.06
N GLU A 288 22.83 15.93 -8.04
CA GLU A 288 22.52 16.26 -9.43
C GLU A 288 21.08 16.76 -9.59
N ALA A 289 20.12 16.22 -8.83
CA ALA A 289 18.75 16.71 -8.84
C ALA A 289 18.68 18.20 -8.40
N LEU A 290 19.49 18.61 -7.43
CA LEU A 290 19.60 20.02 -7.02
C LEU A 290 20.30 20.88 -8.09
N GLU A 291 21.33 20.35 -8.76
CA GLU A 291 21.98 21.06 -9.87
C GLU A 291 21.02 21.29 -11.05
N THR A 292 20.22 20.29 -11.41
CA THR A 292 19.19 20.44 -12.45
C THR A 292 18.07 21.41 -12.03
N ALA A 293 17.79 21.52 -10.74
CA ALA A 293 16.89 22.55 -10.19
C ALA A 293 17.52 23.95 -10.15
N GLN A 294 18.80 24.08 -10.48
CA GLN A 294 19.58 25.32 -10.38
C GLN A 294 19.66 25.87 -8.94
N ILE A 295 19.66 24.97 -7.96
CA ILE A 295 19.75 25.30 -6.54
C ILE A 295 21.16 24.98 -6.06
N ASP A 296 21.87 25.99 -5.55
CA ASP A 296 23.15 25.79 -4.86
C ASP A 296 22.92 24.99 -3.56
N PRO A 297 23.48 23.76 -3.42
CA PRO A 297 23.31 22.97 -2.21
C PRO A 297 23.81 23.68 -0.95
N ALA A 298 24.80 24.58 -1.05
CA ALA A 298 25.28 25.36 0.09
C ALA A 298 24.22 26.32 0.64
N ALA A 299 23.30 26.79 -0.20
CA ALA A 299 22.19 27.65 0.21
C ALA A 299 21.12 26.88 1.01
N LEU A 300 21.11 25.55 0.94
CA LEU A 300 20.19 24.68 1.69
C LEU A 300 20.69 24.34 3.10
N LEU A 301 21.90 24.77 3.48
CA LEU A 301 22.47 24.49 4.79
C LEU A 301 21.56 25.02 5.91
N ARG A 302 21.10 24.12 6.78
CA ARG A 302 20.15 24.36 7.89
C ARG A 302 18.75 24.78 7.44
N SER A 303 18.42 24.60 6.17
CA SER A 303 17.07 24.81 5.65
C SER A 303 16.13 23.68 6.11
N LYS A 304 14.83 23.95 6.08
CA LYS A 304 13.78 22.94 6.27
C LYS A 304 13.56 22.12 4.99
N THR A 305 14.63 21.64 4.37
CA THR A 305 14.53 20.74 3.22
C THR A 305 14.34 19.32 3.73
N GLY A 306 13.26 18.66 3.30
CA GLY A 306 12.97 17.27 3.63
C GLY A 306 13.59 16.29 2.64
N VAL A 307 13.82 15.05 3.08
CA VAL A 307 14.35 13.93 2.30
C VAL A 307 13.44 12.72 2.49
N PHE A 308 12.77 12.28 1.43
CA PHE A 308 11.82 11.18 1.43
C PHE A 308 12.25 10.15 0.39
N VAL A 309 12.66 8.97 0.83
CA VAL A 309 13.28 7.97 -0.05
C VAL A 309 12.59 6.63 0.09
N GLY A 310 12.13 6.07 -1.02
CA GLY A 310 11.80 4.66 -1.12
C GLY A 310 13.06 3.82 -1.25
N ALA A 311 13.33 2.95 -0.28
CA ALA A 311 14.46 2.03 -0.35
C ALA A 311 14.17 0.77 0.46
N TRP A 312 14.56 -0.37 -0.09
CA TRP A 312 14.46 -1.66 0.59
C TRP A 312 15.80 -2.07 1.19
N SER A 313 15.75 -2.93 2.23
CA SER A 313 16.97 -3.43 2.86
C SER A 313 17.73 -4.37 1.93
N GLN A 314 19.03 -4.18 1.81
CA GLN A 314 19.93 -5.06 1.06
C GLN A 314 21.05 -5.58 1.95
N GLN A 315 21.50 -6.80 1.67
CA GLN A 315 22.69 -7.34 2.32
C GLN A 315 23.92 -6.85 1.57
N TYR A 316 24.87 -6.23 2.25
CA TYR A 316 26.11 -5.75 1.65
C TYR A 316 27.26 -5.84 2.65
N GLY A 317 28.49 -6.07 2.18
CA GLY A 317 29.70 -6.03 3.01
C GLY A 317 29.90 -7.19 4.01
N GLY A 318 29.20 -8.32 3.86
CA GLY A 318 29.35 -9.49 4.72
C GLY A 318 30.69 -10.21 4.54
N GLY A 319 31.76 -9.74 5.18
CA GLY A 319 33.04 -10.47 5.26
C GLY A 319 34.33 -9.65 5.37
N SER A 320 34.31 -8.31 5.36
CA SER A 320 35.56 -7.52 5.42
C SER A 320 36.08 -7.31 6.85
N GLU A 321 37.30 -7.76 7.15
CA GLU A 321 38.08 -7.23 8.28
C GLU A 321 38.21 -5.71 8.13
N GLY A 322 37.71 -4.93 9.09
CA GLY A 322 37.78 -3.45 9.08
C GLY A 322 36.45 -2.70 9.13
N ALA A 323 35.30 -3.37 9.16
CA ALA A 323 33.97 -2.75 9.28
C ALA A 323 33.64 -2.14 10.65
N GLU A 324 34.55 -2.24 11.64
CA GLU A 324 34.39 -1.67 12.97
C GLU A 324 34.07 -0.16 12.90
N GLY A 325 32.90 0.23 13.41
CA GLY A 325 32.44 1.62 13.50
C GLY A 325 31.49 2.08 12.39
N TYR A 326 31.55 1.49 11.19
CA TYR A 326 30.75 1.94 10.03
C TYR A 326 29.71 0.92 9.55
N GLY A 327 29.81 -0.36 9.94
CA GLY A 327 28.86 -1.38 9.45
C GLY A 327 27.38 -1.08 9.75
N LEU A 328 27.08 -0.51 10.92
CA LEU A 328 25.70 -0.14 11.29
C LEU A 328 25.17 1.00 10.41
N THR A 329 25.97 2.05 10.18
CA THR A 329 25.55 3.22 9.41
C THR A 329 25.62 2.97 7.90
N GLY A 330 26.50 2.08 7.45
CA GLY A 330 26.64 1.70 6.05
C GLY A 330 25.48 0.87 5.52
N LEU A 331 24.75 0.13 6.37
CA LEU A 331 23.71 -0.82 5.94
C LEU A 331 22.29 -0.48 6.42
N SER A 332 22.14 0.43 7.38
CA SER A 332 20.82 0.77 7.90
C SER A 332 20.01 1.56 6.86
N THR A 333 18.79 1.12 6.57
CA THR A 333 17.89 1.78 5.60
C THR A 333 17.51 3.19 6.02
N SER A 334 17.37 3.47 7.32
CA SER A 334 17.11 4.83 7.83
C SER A 334 18.27 5.79 7.57
N VAL A 335 19.49 5.28 7.42
CA VAL A 335 20.67 6.10 7.10
C VAL A 335 20.69 6.53 5.63
N ALA A 336 19.94 5.89 4.73
CA ALA A 336 19.87 6.31 3.33
C ALA A 336 19.38 7.77 3.18
N SER A 337 18.20 8.09 3.73
CA SER A 337 17.69 9.48 3.76
C SER A 337 18.47 10.36 4.75
N GLY A 338 18.83 9.83 5.92
CA GLY A 338 19.57 10.56 6.94
C GLY A 338 20.96 11.03 6.49
N ARG A 339 21.66 10.25 5.67
CA ARG A 339 23.00 10.59 5.15
C ARG A 339 22.94 11.69 4.11
N VAL A 340 21.93 11.70 3.25
CA VAL A 340 21.66 12.84 2.33
C VAL A 340 21.42 14.11 3.14
N ALA A 341 20.53 14.05 4.14
CA ALA A 341 20.26 15.19 5.01
C ALA A 341 21.51 15.66 5.75
N TYR A 342 22.33 14.73 6.24
CA TYR A 342 23.60 15.04 6.91
C TYR A 342 24.61 15.70 5.98
N ALA A 343 24.86 15.12 4.80
CA ALA A 343 25.85 15.61 3.84
C ALA A 343 25.51 17.00 3.29
N LEU A 344 24.23 17.27 3.04
CA LEU A 344 23.73 18.56 2.55
C LEU A 344 23.37 19.53 3.70
N GLY A 345 23.48 19.09 4.96
CA GLY A 345 23.19 19.90 6.14
C GLY A 345 21.72 20.32 6.30
N LEU A 346 20.78 19.49 5.86
CA LEU A 346 19.34 19.75 5.86
C LEU A 346 18.71 19.50 7.24
N GLN A 347 17.64 20.22 7.56
CA GLN A 347 16.93 20.14 8.86
C GLN A 347 15.43 19.86 8.73
N GLY A 348 14.94 19.49 7.55
CA GLY A 348 13.60 18.95 7.37
C GLY A 348 13.50 17.47 7.76
N PRO A 349 12.32 16.85 7.62
CA PRO A 349 12.14 15.42 7.85
C PRO A 349 13.07 14.59 6.96
N ALA A 350 13.70 13.55 7.51
CA ALA A 350 14.49 12.57 6.75
C ALA A 350 13.89 11.17 6.98
N ILE A 351 13.21 10.63 5.96
CA ILE A 351 12.38 9.43 6.07
C ILE A 351 12.72 8.47 4.95
N THR A 352 13.04 7.23 5.33
CA THR A 352 13.11 6.10 4.41
C THR A 352 11.83 5.27 4.53
N ILE A 353 11.23 4.92 3.40
CA ILE A 353 9.97 4.17 3.29
C ILE A 353 10.22 2.85 2.57
N ASP A 354 9.59 1.79 3.08
CA ASP A 354 9.49 0.50 2.42
C ASP A 354 8.01 0.06 2.37
N THR A 355 7.40 0.27 1.21
CA THR A 355 6.10 -0.26 0.81
C THR A 355 6.24 -1.11 -0.45
N ALA A 356 7.37 -1.83 -0.56
CA ALA A 356 7.77 -2.61 -1.73
C ALA A 356 7.74 -1.77 -3.02
N CYS A 357 7.08 -2.26 -4.09
CA CYS A 357 7.06 -1.64 -5.42
C CYS A 357 6.54 -0.19 -5.45
N SER A 358 5.79 0.23 -4.43
CA SER A 358 5.19 1.58 -4.36
C SER A 358 6.03 2.62 -3.60
N SER A 359 7.18 2.22 -3.05
CA SER A 359 7.92 3.01 -2.04
C SER A 359 8.27 4.44 -2.49
N SER A 360 8.69 4.62 -3.74
CA SER A 360 9.07 5.95 -4.28
C SER A 360 7.86 6.88 -4.46
N LEU A 361 6.70 6.35 -4.87
CA LEU A 361 5.46 7.12 -4.99
C LEU A 361 4.89 7.48 -3.61
N VAL A 362 5.00 6.57 -2.63
CA VAL A 362 4.64 6.89 -1.24
C VAL A 362 5.58 7.97 -0.67
N ALA A 363 6.87 7.93 -1.00
CA ALA A 363 7.82 8.98 -0.64
C ALA A 363 7.44 10.34 -1.26
N ALA A 364 7.10 10.38 -2.54
CA ALA A 364 6.60 11.59 -3.20
C ALA A 364 5.29 12.10 -2.57
N HIS A 365 4.35 11.20 -2.23
CA HIS A 365 3.11 11.55 -1.54
C HIS A 365 3.38 12.22 -0.18
N LEU A 366 4.25 11.64 0.65
CA LEU A 366 4.61 12.20 1.95
C LEU A 366 5.40 13.50 1.84
N ALA A 367 6.25 13.64 0.82
CA ALA A 367 6.93 14.89 0.52
C ALA A 367 5.93 16.01 0.18
N CYS A 368 4.94 15.72 -0.67
CA CYS A 368 3.87 16.68 -0.98
C CYS A 368 3.11 17.09 0.28
N GLN A 369 2.74 16.14 1.14
CA GLN A 369 2.07 16.44 2.41
C GLN A 369 2.95 17.33 3.32
N SER A 370 4.26 17.05 3.41
CA SER A 370 5.20 17.85 4.21
C SER A 370 5.36 19.28 3.68
N LEU A 371 5.31 19.48 2.36
CA LEU A 371 5.32 20.79 1.73
C LEU A 371 4.00 21.54 2.00
N HIS A 372 2.85 20.86 1.93
CA HIS A 372 1.54 21.46 2.21
C HIS A 372 1.39 21.88 3.67
N THR A 373 1.86 21.07 4.62
CA THR A 373 1.81 21.40 6.06
C THR A 373 2.89 22.38 6.49
N GLY A 374 3.84 22.72 5.61
CA GLY A 374 4.96 23.61 5.89
C GLY A 374 6.02 23.01 6.82
N GLU A 375 6.00 21.69 7.02
CA GLU A 375 7.09 20.95 7.66
C GLU A 375 8.37 21.00 6.82
N SER A 376 8.22 20.95 5.50
CA SER A 376 9.27 21.16 4.52
C SER A 376 9.05 22.45 3.71
N ALA A 377 10.13 23.15 3.38
CA ALA A 377 10.13 24.28 2.44
C ALA A 377 10.51 23.84 1.02
N LEU A 378 11.33 22.80 0.92
CA LEU A 378 11.75 22.09 -0.30
C LEU A 378 11.80 20.60 0.07
N ALA A 379 11.59 19.69 -0.87
CA ALA A 379 11.70 18.25 -0.59
C ALA A 379 12.43 17.51 -1.70
N LEU A 380 13.36 16.64 -1.31
CA LEU A 380 13.94 15.61 -2.17
C LEU A 380 13.08 14.36 -2.02
N ALA A 381 12.46 13.89 -3.10
CA ALA A 381 11.59 12.72 -3.08
C ALA A 381 11.97 11.74 -4.18
N GLY A 382 12.17 10.47 -3.85
CA GLY A 382 12.64 9.51 -4.83
C GLY A 382 12.70 8.08 -4.33
N GLY A 383 13.44 7.24 -5.05
CA GLY A 383 13.73 5.89 -4.61
C GLY A 383 14.99 5.33 -5.23
N VAL A 384 15.49 4.25 -4.64
CA VAL A 384 16.67 3.52 -5.09
C VAL A 384 16.48 2.02 -4.93
N THR A 385 17.00 1.26 -5.88
CA THR A 385 17.11 -0.19 -5.82
C THR A 385 18.42 -0.61 -6.47
N VAL A 386 19.28 -1.23 -5.67
CA VAL A 386 20.49 -1.93 -6.14
C VAL A 386 20.47 -3.33 -5.54
N MET A 387 20.46 -4.35 -6.38
CA MET A 387 20.53 -5.77 -6.03
C MET A 387 21.98 -6.17 -5.80
N THR A 388 22.40 -6.16 -4.53
CA THR A 388 23.77 -6.59 -4.15
C THR A 388 23.90 -8.12 -4.10
N THR A 389 22.79 -8.85 -3.99
CA THR A 389 22.72 -10.31 -3.97
C THR A 389 21.68 -10.81 -4.96
N PRO A 390 21.76 -12.06 -5.45
CA PRO A 390 20.77 -12.61 -6.36
C PRO A 390 19.47 -13.07 -5.65
N ALA A 391 19.27 -12.72 -4.38
CA ALA A 391 18.21 -13.28 -3.53
C ALA A 391 16.80 -13.06 -4.12
N VAL A 392 16.54 -11.89 -4.71
CA VAL A 392 15.22 -11.61 -5.32
C VAL A 392 14.92 -12.56 -6.48
N PHE A 393 15.92 -12.90 -7.30
CA PHE A 393 15.76 -13.84 -8.41
C PHE A 393 15.51 -15.26 -7.92
N THR A 394 16.15 -15.68 -6.82
CA THR A 394 15.93 -17.02 -6.25
C THR A 394 14.57 -17.13 -5.55
N GLU A 395 14.12 -16.07 -4.89
CA GLU A 395 12.84 -16.05 -4.16
C GLU A 395 11.66 -16.01 -5.14
N PHE A 396 11.71 -15.13 -6.14
CA PHE A 396 10.63 -15.03 -7.14
C PHE A 396 10.61 -16.18 -8.13
N ALA A 397 11.75 -16.86 -8.37
CA ALA A 397 11.74 -18.10 -9.14
C ALA A 397 10.87 -19.17 -8.46
N ARG A 398 10.93 -19.29 -7.12
CA ARG A 398 10.08 -20.21 -6.37
C ARG A 398 8.60 -19.92 -6.48
N GLN A 399 8.26 -18.64 -6.56
CA GLN A 399 6.87 -18.18 -6.73
C GLN A 399 6.41 -18.22 -8.19
N ARG A 400 7.28 -18.63 -9.12
CA ARG A 400 7.03 -18.64 -10.57
C ARG A 400 6.61 -17.25 -11.10
N GLY A 401 7.14 -16.19 -10.48
CA GLY A 401 6.78 -14.81 -10.77
C GLY A 401 7.72 -14.09 -11.75
N LEU A 402 8.75 -14.77 -12.28
CA LEU A 402 9.74 -14.18 -13.17
C LEU A 402 9.45 -14.50 -14.62
N ALA A 403 9.65 -13.51 -15.50
CA ALA A 403 9.79 -13.79 -16.93
C ALA A 403 11.14 -14.48 -17.17
N ALA A 404 11.13 -15.63 -17.86
CA ALA A 404 12.35 -16.42 -18.06
C ALA A 404 13.43 -15.67 -18.88
N ASP A 405 12.98 -14.79 -19.78
CA ASP A 405 13.83 -13.92 -20.60
C ASP A 405 14.15 -12.56 -19.95
N GLY A 406 13.69 -12.33 -18.71
CA GLY A 406 13.95 -11.11 -17.94
C GLY A 406 13.18 -9.88 -18.40
N ARG A 407 12.17 -10.01 -19.28
CA ARG A 407 11.41 -8.87 -19.82
C ARG A 407 10.05 -8.72 -19.15
N CYS A 408 9.68 -7.50 -18.79
CA CYS A 408 8.30 -7.15 -18.45
C CYS A 408 7.50 -6.96 -19.75
N LYS A 409 6.66 -7.93 -20.12
CA LYS A 409 5.83 -7.88 -21.34
C LYS A 409 4.45 -7.30 -21.01
N ALA A 410 4.42 -6.10 -20.44
CA ALA A 410 3.23 -5.47 -19.87
C ALA A 410 2.03 -5.48 -20.84
N PHE A 411 0.89 -5.98 -20.35
CA PHE A 411 -0.40 -6.08 -21.06
C PHE A 411 -0.36 -6.93 -22.35
N SER A 412 0.71 -7.69 -22.57
CA SER A 412 0.84 -8.59 -23.72
C SER A 412 0.17 -9.94 -23.47
N ALA A 413 -0.36 -10.57 -24.52
CA ALA A 413 -0.77 -11.97 -24.46
C ALA A 413 0.39 -12.94 -24.16
N ALA A 414 1.64 -12.47 -24.31
CA ALA A 414 2.85 -13.21 -23.98
C ALA A 414 3.37 -12.91 -22.55
N ALA A 415 2.66 -12.13 -21.74
CA ALA A 415 3.01 -11.88 -20.35
C ALA A 415 3.17 -13.18 -19.57
N ASP A 416 4.33 -13.37 -18.94
CA ASP A 416 4.75 -14.60 -18.29
C ASP A 416 5.44 -14.36 -16.93
N GLY A 417 5.51 -13.10 -16.48
CA GLY A 417 6.13 -12.70 -15.22
C GLY A 417 6.89 -11.39 -15.31
N THR A 418 7.55 -11.04 -14.21
CA THR A 418 8.31 -9.80 -14.06
C THR A 418 9.77 -9.98 -14.42
N GLY A 419 10.34 -8.98 -15.11
CA GLY A 419 11.78 -8.76 -15.22
C GLY A 419 12.27 -7.79 -14.15
N TRP A 420 13.26 -8.19 -13.35
CA TRP A 420 13.81 -7.31 -12.30
C TRP A 420 14.81 -6.31 -12.86
N GLY A 421 14.71 -5.08 -12.36
CA GLY A 421 15.58 -3.97 -12.72
C GLY A 421 16.11 -3.22 -11.50
N GLU A 422 17.20 -2.50 -11.71
CA GLU A 422 17.79 -1.56 -10.76
C GLU A 422 17.53 -0.12 -11.18
N GLY A 423 17.74 0.80 -10.25
CA GLY A 423 17.78 2.21 -10.59
C GLY A 423 17.68 3.12 -9.37
N ALA A 424 17.93 4.41 -9.61
CA ALA A 424 17.67 5.47 -8.66
C ALA A 424 17.08 6.67 -9.41
N ALA A 425 16.11 7.34 -8.79
CA ALA A 425 15.60 8.61 -9.28
C ALA A 425 15.17 9.49 -8.11
N VAL A 426 15.43 10.79 -8.23
CA VAL A 426 15.05 11.80 -7.24
C VAL A 426 14.44 12.99 -7.95
N LEU A 427 13.34 13.49 -7.40
CA LEU A 427 12.68 14.73 -7.76
C LEU A 427 12.98 15.79 -6.70
N VAL A 428 13.19 17.02 -7.13
CA VAL A 428 13.19 18.20 -6.26
C VAL A 428 11.79 18.82 -6.33
N LEU A 429 11.13 18.89 -5.18
CA LEU A 429 9.75 19.31 -5.05
C LEU A 429 9.65 20.59 -4.23
N GLU A 430 8.78 21.48 -4.67
CA GLU A 430 8.50 22.75 -4.00
C GLU A 430 7.01 23.11 -4.17
N ARG A 431 6.45 23.93 -3.28
CA ARG A 431 5.12 24.52 -3.55
C ARG A 431 5.20 25.38 -4.81
N LEU A 432 4.20 25.34 -5.69
CA LEU A 432 4.27 26.05 -6.97
C LEU A 432 4.46 27.57 -6.82
N SER A 433 3.86 28.20 -5.82
CA SER A 433 4.06 29.63 -5.51
C SER A 433 5.46 29.93 -4.97
N ASP A 434 6.07 28.98 -4.27
CA ASP A 434 7.45 29.07 -3.80
C ASP A 434 8.42 28.97 -4.97
N ALA A 435 8.24 27.99 -5.87
CA ALA A 435 9.02 27.87 -7.10
C ALA A 435 8.96 29.15 -7.94
N ASN A 436 7.76 29.70 -8.15
CA ASN A 436 7.57 30.96 -8.86
C ASN A 436 8.23 32.15 -8.16
N ARG A 437 8.12 32.23 -6.82
CA ARG A 437 8.73 33.31 -6.03
C ARG A 437 10.25 33.25 -6.08
N ASN A 438 10.81 32.04 -6.05
CA ASN A 438 12.25 31.79 -6.02
C ASN A 438 12.85 31.80 -7.44
N GLY A 439 12.02 31.80 -8.48
CA GLY A 439 12.44 31.77 -9.88
C GLY A 439 13.00 30.42 -10.31
N HIS A 440 12.63 29.34 -9.62
CA HIS A 440 13.03 27.99 -9.97
C HIS A 440 12.26 27.50 -11.21
N PRO A 441 12.88 26.66 -12.07
CA PRO A 441 12.19 26.07 -13.21
C PRO A 441 11.03 25.19 -12.74
N VAL A 442 9.96 25.11 -13.53
CA VAL A 442 8.83 24.20 -13.28
C VAL A 442 8.74 23.21 -14.44
N LEU A 443 9.19 21.99 -14.20
CA LEU A 443 9.23 20.92 -15.20
C LEU A 443 7.87 20.23 -15.35
N ALA A 444 7.20 20.03 -14.23
CA ALA A 444 5.87 19.44 -14.14
C ALA A 444 5.18 19.88 -12.83
N VAL A 445 3.91 19.55 -12.70
CA VAL A 445 3.10 19.82 -11.51
C VAL A 445 2.45 18.53 -11.03
N ILE A 446 2.64 18.21 -9.75
CA ILE A 446 1.89 17.16 -9.06
C ILE A 446 0.61 17.83 -8.54
N ALA A 447 -0.48 17.64 -9.29
CA ALA A 447 -1.78 18.20 -8.95
C ALA A 447 -2.43 17.49 -7.75
N GLY A 448 -2.27 16.17 -7.65
CA GLY A 448 -2.81 15.38 -6.56
C GLY A 448 -2.21 13.99 -6.50
N SER A 449 -2.33 13.34 -5.34
CA SER A 449 -1.92 11.95 -5.14
C SER A 449 -2.78 11.30 -4.05
N ALA A 450 -2.87 9.98 -4.06
CA ALA A 450 -3.56 9.20 -3.04
C ALA A 450 -2.85 7.87 -2.80
N ILE A 451 -3.01 7.33 -1.59
CA ILE A 451 -2.53 6.01 -1.20
C ILE A 451 -3.66 5.26 -0.49
N ASN A 452 -3.77 3.95 -0.69
CA ASN A 452 -4.69 3.10 0.06
C ASN A 452 -4.10 1.70 0.26
N GLN A 453 -4.92 0.74 0.68
CA GLN A 453 -4.56 -0.65 0.86
C GLN A 453 -5.64 -1.56 0.28
N ASP A 454 -5.22 -2.72 -0.22
CA ASP A 454 -6.11 -3.72 -0.80
C ASP A 454 -7.03 -4.33 0.27
N GLY A 455 -6.54 -4.43 1.51
CA GLY A 455 -7.28 -5.03 2.62
C GLY A 455 -7.25 -6.56 2.56
N ALA A 456 -8.39 -7.21 2.81
CA ALA A 456 -8.51 -8.66 2.70
C ALA A 456 -8.71 -9.07 1.23
N SER A 457 -7.61 -9.12 0.45
CA SER A 457 -7.56 -9.59 -0.94
C SER A 457 -7.46 -11.12 -1.03
N ASN A 458 -7.47 -11.67 -2.26
CA ASN A 458 -7.38 -13.12 -2.51
C ASN A 458 -5.95 -13.68 -2.31
N GLY A 459 -5.39 -13.47 -1.13
CA GLY A 459 -3.99 -13.76 -0.80
C GLY A 459 -3.15 -12.49 -0.62
N LEU A 460 -2.16 -12.55 0.27
CA LEU A 460 -1.37 -11.39 0.72
C LEU A 460 -0.70 -10.61 -0.42
N THR A 461 -0.32 -11.30 -1.50
CA THR A 461 0.38 -10.71 -2.65
C THR A 461 -0.53 -10.51 -3.87
N ALA A 462 -1.82 -10.87 -3.76
CA ALA A 462 -2.78 -10.70 -4.85
C ALA A 462 -3.32 -9.27 -4.86
N PRO A 463 -3.25 -8.56 -6.01
CA PRO A 463 -3.76 -7.19 -6.13
C PRO A 463 -5.28 -7.15 -6.12
N SER A 464 -5.86 -5.97 -5.82
CA SER A 464 -7.32 -5.75 -5.83
C SER A 464 -7.75 -4.68 -6.84
N GLY A 465 -8.46 -5.08 -7.91
CA GLY A 465 -9.03 -4.16 -8.89
C GLY A 465 -9.92 -3.07 -8.27
N PRO A 466 -10.86 -3.42 -7.36
CA PRO A 466 -11.67 -2.42 -6.66
C PRO A 466 -10.86 -1.44 -5.81
N ALA A 467 -9.73 -1.86 -5.22
CA ALA A 467 -8.86 -0.95 -4.48
C ALA A 467 -8.12 0.03 -5.39
N GLN A 468 -7.68 -0.44 -6.56
CA GLN A 468 -7.06 0.40 -7.59
C GLN A 468 -8.05 1.45 -8.14
N GLN A 469 -9.29 1.06 -8.46
CA GLN A 469 -10.33 2.02 -8.88
C GLN A 469 -10.55 3.13 -7.84
N ARG A 470 -10.58 2.76 -6.56
CA ARG A 470 -10.73 3.72 -5.45
C ARG A 470 -9.54 4.67 -5.35
N VAL A 471 -8.30 4.17 -5.47
CA VAL A 471 -7.11 5.04 -5.34
C VAL A 471 -6.99 5.99 -6.53
N ILE A 472 -7.32 5.54 -7.74
CA ILE A 472 -7.36 6.37 -8.95
C ILE A 472 -8.39 7.50 -8.77
N THR A 473 -9.63 7.14 -8.42
CA THR A 473 -10.71 8.11 -8.19
C THR A 473 -10.34 9.13 -7.11
N GLN A 474 -9.70 8.67 -6.02
CA GLN A 474 -9.25 9.54 -4.94
C GLN A 474 -8.11 10.47 -5.36
N ALA A 475 -7.15 9.99 -6.15
CA ALA A 475 -6.02 10.79 -6.63
C ALA A 475 -6.51 11.91 -7.57
N VAL A 476 -7.42 11.59 -8.49
CA VAL A 476 -8.05 12.55 -9.40
C VAL A 476 -8.91 13.57 -8.64
N ALA A 477 -9.69 13.11 -7.67
CA ALA A 477 -10.43 14.01 -6.79
C ALA A 477 -9.52 14.94 -5.97
N ASN A 478 -8.38 14.43 -5.48
CA ASN A 478 -7.37 15.25 -4.78
C ASN A 478 -6.68 16.24 -5.73
N ALA A 479 -6.58 15.93 -7.02
CA ALA A 479 -6.02 16.81 -8.03
C ALA A 479 -7.00 17.89 -8.50
N GLY A 480 -8.31 17.73 -8.23
CA GLY A 480 -9.34 18.67 -8.66
C GLY A 480 -9.60 18.66 -10.17
N VAL A 481 -9.27 17.56 -10.86
CA VAL A 481 -9.48 17.37 -12.31
C VAL A 481 -10.51 16.27 -12.56
N GLY A 482 -11.10 16.25 -13.76
CA GLY A 482 -11.94 15.16 -14.25
C GLY A 482 -11.12 13.98 -14.79
N LEU A 483 -11.71 12.79 -14.81
CA LEU A 483 -11.09 11.61 -15.44
C LEU A 483 -10.94 11.80 -16.97
N ASP A 484 -11.83 12.58 -17.59
CA ASP A 484 -11.78 12.95 -19.00
C ASP A 484 -10.67 13.95 -19.34
N GLU A 485 -9.99 14.51 -18.34
CA GLU A 485 -8.81 15.38 -18.48
C GLU A 485 -7.49 14.59 -18.40
N VAL A 486 -7.54 13.28 -18.19
CA VAL A 486 -6.34 12.42 -18.12
C VAL A 486 -6.03 11.85 -19.51
N ASP A 487 -4.97 12.36 -20.15
CA ASP A 487 -4.58 11.96 -21.51
C ASP A 487 -3.90 10.58 -21.57
N ALA A 488 -3.17 10.20 -20.52
CA ALA A 488 -2.36 9.00 -20.49
C ALA A 488 -2.14 8.49 -19.05
N VAL A 489 -1.86 7.19 -18.93
CA VAL A 489 -1.51 6.53 -17.68
C VAL A 489 -0.20 5.78 -17.85
N GLU A 490 0.79 6.12 -17.03
CA GLU A 490 1.97 5.28 -16.79
C GLU A 490 1.58 4.24 -15.73
N ALA A 491 1.40 3.00 -16.16
CA ALA A 491 0.87 1.92 -15.32
C ALA A 491 1.96 1.25 -14.46
N HIS A 492 1.54 0.42 -13.49
CA HIS A 492 2.45 -0.49 -12.79
C HIS A 492 2.99 -1.57 -13.74
N GLY A 493 2.13 -2.16 -14.59
CA GLY A 493 2.49 -2.86 -15.81
C GLY A 493 3.60 -3.91 -15.64
N THR A 494 3.43 -4.84 -14.71
CA THR A 494 4.52 -5.74 -14.28
C THR A 494 4.79 -6.91 -15.24
N GLY A 495 3.98 -7.08 -16.28
CA GLY A 495 4.11 -8.21 -17.22
C GLY A 495 3.60 -9.52 -16.63
N THR A 496 2.77 -9.46 -15.58
CA THR A 496 2.29 -10.65 -14.88
C THR A 496 0.92 -11.09 -15.41
N THR A 497 0.71 -12.40 -15.49
CA THR A 497 -0.53 -13.00 -16.02
C THR A 497 -1.78 -12.64 -15.21
N LEU A 498 -1.62 -12.37 -13.92
CA LEU A 498 -2.71 -11.97 -13.01
C LEU A 498 -2.81 -10.45 -12.83
N GLY A 499 -1.68 -9.77 -12.64
CA GLY A 499 -1.67 -8.35 -12.29
C GLY A 499 -2.12 -7.45 -13.45
N ASP A 500 -1.60 -7.70 -14.66
CA ASP A 500 -1.87 -6.84 -15.81
C ASP A 500 -3.37 -6.79 -16.18
N PRO A 501 -4.13 -7.92 -16.19
CA PRO A 501 -5.58 -7.85 -16.42
C PRO A 501 -6.36 -7.14 -15.32
N ILE A 502 -5.95 -7.27 -14.05
CA ILE A 502 -6.60 -6.59 -12.92
C ILE A 502 -6.40 -5.08 -13.03
N GLU A 503 -5.18 -4.64 -13.34
CA GLU A 503 -4.86 -3.23 -13.54
C GLU A 503 -5.57 -2.62 -14.74
N ALA A 504 -5.52 -3.29 -15.90
CA ALA A 504 -6.24 -2.84 -17.08
C ALA A 504 -7.76 -2.79 -16.83
N GLY A 505 -8.31 -3.79 -16.12
CA GLY A 505 -9.72 -3.82 -15.74
C GLY A 505 -10.10 -2.68 -14.80
N ALA A 506 -9.23 -2.32 -13.85
CA ALA A 506 -9.42 -1.18 -12.97
C ALA A 506 -9.44 0.14 -13.74
N LEU A 507 -8.51 0.33 -14.68
CA LEU A 507 -8.42 1.53 -15.52
C LEU A 507 -9.62 1.68 -16.46
N ILE A 508 -10.14 0.59 -17.03
CA ILE A 508 -11.33 0.63 -17.90
C ILE A 508 -12.61 0.91 -17.09
N ALA A 509 -12.64 0.52 -15.83
CA ALA A 509 -13.81 0.67 -14.96
C ALA A 509 -13.90 2.04 -14.27
N THR A 510 -12.82 2.83 -14.29
CA THR A 510 -12.80 4.25 -13.91
C THR A 510 -13.07 5.11 -15.12
#